data_AF-A0A0C3NU92-F1
#
_entry.id   AF-A0A0C3NU92-F1
#
_cell.length_a   1.000
_cell.length_b   1.000
_cell.length_c   1.000
_cell.angle_alpha   90.00
_cell.angle_beta   90.00
_cell.angle_gamma   90.00
#
_symmetry.space_group_name_H-M   'P 1'
#
loop_
_entity.id
_entity.type
_entity.pdbx_description
1 polymer ?
#
loop_
_entity_poly.entity_id
_entity_poly.type
_entity_poly.pdbx_seq_one_letter_code
_entity_poly.pdbx_strand_id
1 'polypeptide(L)'
;MAFFIPVADDKITVEAVLKMYGTLYNSQLLSKPKWILSHVQHHIPSPEILLPCIADVITTYGPLKDAVSGQPLFNAWAWEIVKNMLENVHLGYYSDPPGVELHFEIRKDQDGLKLYWCCHGTNSMEGGVHQYLIQHFKSFNTCLQHAINVLLDYAVGTLNRTGMPYFGHFDIPLKNHITHLLELTSNALCHGTAPQSGWMNGDNYAPANETFGMIKLTPDFTKPLGMWEFSPKYAQEQNIHHCLTTTMLHLYSGGSVERYQSVGQMVVKCDQRLP
;
A
#
# COMPACT_ATOMS: atom_id res chain seq x y z
N MET A 1 6.16 2.69 -16.15
CA MET A 1 5.28 2.06 -17.15
C MET A 1 5.64 0.59 -17.17
N ALA A 2 4.76 -0.28 -16.67
CA ALA A 2 5.04 -1.71 -16.59
C ALA A 2 4.63 -2.39 -17.91
N PHE A 3 5.37 -3.43 -18.29
CA PHE A 3 5.16 -4.17 -19.53
C PHE A 3 4.08 -5.23 -19.30
N PHE A 4 2.87 -4.96 -19.77
CA PHE A 4 1.71 -5.82 -19.58
C PHE A 4 1.31 -6.48 -20.89
N ILE A 5 1.26 -7.81 -20.92
CA ILE A 5 0.74 -8.57 -22.06
C ILE A 5 -0.70 -8.97 -21.76
N PRO A 6 -1.69 -8.56 -22.59
CA PRO A 6 -3.06 -9.00 -22.42
C PRO A 6 -3.19 -10.49 -22.70
N VAL A 7 -4.00 -11.18 -21.89
CA VAL A 7 -4.38 -12.58 -22.14
C VAL A 7 -5.18 -12.66 -23.44
N ALA A 8 -4.80 -13.60 -24.30
CA ALA A 8 -5.32 -13.69 -25.66
C ALA A 8 -6.85 -13.89 -25.69
N ASP A 9 -7.37 -14.78 -24.84
CA ASP A 9 -8.78 -15.14 -24.82
C ASP A 9 -9.68 -13.96 -24.41
N ASP A 10 -9.30 -13.23 -23.37
CA ASP A 10 -10.02 -12.03 -22.93
C ASP A 10 -9.97 -10.96 -24.02
N LYS A 11 -8.79 -10.74 -24.63
CA LYS A 11 -8.63 -9.76 -25.70
C LYS A 11 -9.54 -10.06 -26.90
N ILE A 12 -9.60 -11.33 -27.34
CA ILE A 12 -10.49 -11.77 -28.43
C ILE A 12 -11.95 -11.51 -28.08
N THR A 13 -12.34 -11.81 -26.85
CA THR A 13 -13.72 -11.63 -26.38
C THR A 13 -14.12 -10.15 -26.36
N VAL A 14 -13.23 -9.29 -25.85
CA VAL A 14 -13.44 -7.84 -25.83
C VAL A 14 -13.44 -7.26 -27.25
N GLU A 15 -12.55 -7.71 -28.12
CA GLU A 15 -12.53 -7.30 -29.54
C GLU A 15 -13.82 -7.66 -30.27
N ALA A 16 -14.40 -8.83 -29.99
CA ALA A 16 -15.68 -9.24 -30.56
C ALA A 16 -16.82 -8.29 -30.18
N VAL A 17 -16.88 -7.87 -28.91
CA VAL A 17 -17.87 -6.92 -28.41
C VAL A 17 -17.63 -5.51 -28.97
N LEU A 18 -16.39 -5.03 -28.99
CA LEU A 18 -16.06 -3.72 -29.57
C LEU A 18 -16.40 -3.64 -31.06
N LYS A 19 -16.24 -4.74 -31.78
CA LYS A 19 -16.63 -4.83 -33.19
C LYS A 19 -18.13 -4.64 -33.38
N MET A 20 -18.97 -5.10 -32.46
CA MET A 20 -20.43 -4.83 -32.49
C MET A 20 -20.73 -3.34 -32.30
N TYR A 21 -19.93 -2.64 -31.51
CA TYR A 21 -20.01 -1.18 -31.33
C TYR A 21 -19.32 -0.37 -32.43
N GLY A 22 -18.70 -1.02 -33.42
CA GLY A 22 -17.96 -0.35 -34.49
C GLY A 22 -16.67 0.33 -34.02
N THR A 23 -16.08 -0.12 -32.90
CA THR A 23 -14.81 0.41 -32.37
C THR A 23 -13.69 -0.62 -32.44
N LEU A 24 -12.46 -0.14 -32.49
CA LEU A 24 -11.25 -0.96 -32.49
C LEU A 24 -10.63 -0.97 -31.10
N TYR A 25 -10.01 -2.11 -30.72
CA TYR A 25 -9.35 -2.27 -29.42
C TYR A 25 -8.37 -1.14 -29.09
N ASN A 26 -7.44 -0.83 -30.00
CA ASN A 26 -6.43 0.22 -29.77
C ASN A 26 -7.06 1.61 -29.61
N SER A 27 -8.12 1.91 -30.36
CA SER A 27 -8.85 3.18 -30.22
C SER A 27 -9.55 3.27 -28.87
N GLN A 28 -10.16 2.15 -28.43
CA GLN A 28 -10.81 2.07 -27.12
C GLN A 28 -9.79 2.12 -25.97
N LEU A 29 -8.61 1.51 -26.13
CA LEU A 29 -7.53 1.56 -25.14
C LEU A 29 -7.03 3.00 -24.93
N LEU A 30 -6.93 3.78 -26.00
CA LEU A 30 -6.51 5.18 -25.92
C LEU A 30 -7.59 6.09 -25.33
N SER A 31 -8.86 5.86 -25.66
CA SER A 31 -9.98 6.71 -25.21
C SER A 31 -10.54 6.33 -23.84
N LYS A 32 -10.65 5.03 -23.55
CA LYS A 32 -11.23 4.46 -22.32
C LYS A 32 -10.35 3.33 -21.75
N PRO A 33 -9.09 3.63 -21.37
CA PRO A 33 -8.15 2.60 -20.89
C PRO A 33 -8.69 1.84 -19.67
N LYS A 34 -9.33 2.53 -18.72
CA LYS A 34 -9.88 1.90 -17.50
C LYS A 34 -10.88 0.80 -17.81
N TRP A 35 -11.70 0.98 -18.85
CA TRP A 35 -12.69 -0.02 -19.25
C TRP A 35 -12.01 -1.24 -19.87
N ILE A 36 -11.00 -1.06 -20.72
CA ILE A 36 -10.26 -2.20 -21.29
C ILE A 36 -9.52 -2.96 -20.19
N LEU A 37 -8.81 -2.25 -19.32
CA LEU A 37 -8.02 -2.83 -18.24
C LEU A 37 -8.88 -3.57 -17.20
N SER A 38 -10.16 -3.23 -17.06
CA SER A 38 -11.07 -3.96 -16.18
C SER A 38 -11.65 -5.23 -16.81
N HIS A 39 -11.58 -5.39 -18.13
CA HIS A 39 -12.19 -6.53 -18.86
C HIS A 39 -11.17 -7.47 -19.49
N VAL A 40 -9.88 -7.10 -19.48
CA VAL A 40 -8.80 -7.91 -20.04
C VAL A 40 -7.79 -8.18 -18.93
N GLN A 41 -7.52 -9.45 -18.66
CA GLN A 41 -6.40 -9.80 -17.79
C GLN A 41 -5.08 -9.49 -18.47
N HIS A 42 -4.11 -9.09 -17.66
CA HIS A 42 -2.75 -8.84 -18.12
C HIS A 42 -1.77 -9.63 -17.26
N HIS A 43 -0.70 -10.11 -17.87
CA HIS A 43 0.40 -10.70 -17.11
C HIS A 43 1.70 -10.00 -17.46
N ILE A 44 2.63 -10.00 -16.51
CA ILE A 44 4.00 -9.59 -16.76
C ILE A 44 4.80 -10.85 -17.11
N PRO A 45 5.40 -10.91 -18.31
CA PRO A 45 6.02 -12.13 -18.80
C PRO A 45 7.29 -12.50 -18.01
N SER A 46 7.78 -13.71 -18.22
CA SER A 46 9.00 -14.22 -17.60
C SER A 46 10.24 -13.38 -17.98
N PRO A 47 11.34 -13.49 -17.21
CA PRO A 47 12.59 -12.78 -17.50
C PRO A 47 13.13 -13.01 -18.90
N GLU A 48 12.94 -14.21 -19.44
CA GLU A 48 13.40 -14.60 -20.78
C GLU A 48 12.82 -13.72 -21.90
N ILE A 49 11.58 -13.25 -21.71
CA ILE A 49 10.89 -12.36 -22.65
C ILE A 49 11.13 -10.90 -22.27
N LEU A 50 11.12 -10.60 -20.96
CA LEU A 50 11.19 -9.22 -20.47
C LEU A 50 12.57 -8.59 -20.65
N LEU A 51 13.64 -9.34 -20.41
CA LEU A 51 15.03 -8.88 -20.55
C LEU A 51 15.37 -8.34 -21.94
N PRO A 52 15.16 -9.09 -23.05
CA PRO A 52 15.52 -8.59 -24.38
C PRO A 52 14.72 -7.33 -24.73
N CYS A 53 13.42 -7.28 -24.42
CA CYS A 53 12.62 -6.09 -24.67
C CYS A 53 13.14 -4.85 -23.94
N ILE A 54 13.54 -5.00 -22.67
CA ILE A 54 14.09 -3.89 -21.88
C ILE A 54 15.48 -3.49 -22.40
N ALA A 55 16.32 -4.48 -22.72
CA ALA A 55 17.64 -4.24 -23.28
C ALA A 55 17.58 -3.51 -24.63
N ASP A 56 16.61 -3.83 -25.48
CA ASP A 56 16.40 -3.15 -26.76
C ASP A 56 16.04 -1.67 -26.56
N VAL A 57 15.18 -1.36 -25.58
CA VAL A 57 14.81 0.01 -25.21
C VAL A 57 16.04 0.77 -24.69
N ILE A 58 16.79 0.18 -23.76
CA ILE A 58 18.02 0.79 -23.22
C ILE A 58 19.03 1.03 -24.34
N THR A 59 19.23 0.07 -25.24
CA THR A 59 20.18 0.20 -26.35
C THR A 59 19.74 1.27 -27.34
N THR A 60 18.44 1.39 -27.61
CA THR A 60 17.88 2.37 -28.55
C THR A 60 17.96 3.80 -27.99
N TYR A 61 17.61 4.00 -26.73
CA TYR A 61 17.45 5.33 -26.14
C TYR A 61 18.62 5.77 -25.25
N GLY A 62 19.37 4.84 -24.66
CA GLY A 62 20.49 5.12 -23.75
C GLY A 62 21.59 6.03 -24.32
N PRO A 63 22.05 5.85 -25.58
CA PRO A 63 23.09 6.70 -26.14
C PRO A 63 22.58 8.05 -26.67
N LEU A 64 21.26 8.29 -26.66
CA LEU A 64 20.70 9.54 -27.15
C LEU A 64 21.09 10.70 -26.25
N LYS A 65 21.16 11.88 -26.84
CA LYS A 65 21.39 13.15 -26.14
C LYS A 65 20.11 13.95 -26.12
N ASP A 66 19.88 14.65 -25.02
CA ASP A 66 18.82 15.64 -24.96
C ASP A 66 19.05 16.72 -26.02
N ALA A 67 18.03 17.00 -26.81
CA ALA A 67 18.12 17.91 -27.94
C ALA A 67 18.36 19.36 -27.51
N VAL A 68 17.94 19.73 -26.29
CA VAL A 68 18.06 21.10 -25.77
C VAL A 68 19.37 21.31 -25.03
N SER A 69 19.70 20.43 -24.08
CA SER A 69 20.91 20.57 -23.26
C SER A 69 22.17 19.96 -23.87
N GLY A 70 22.03 19.07 -24.87
CA GLY A 70 23.13 18.31 -25.46
C GLY A 70 23.76 17.26 -24.54
N GLN A 71 23.22 17.11 -23.32
CA GLN A 71 23.68 16.13 -22.33
C GLN A 71 23.19 14.73 -22.69
N PRO A 72 23.93 13.66 -22.33
CA PRO A 72 23.44 12.30 -22.52
C PRO A 72 22.16 12.09 -21.73
N LEU A 73 21.17 11.44 -22.36
CA LEU A 73 19.91 11.08 -21.72
C LEU A 73 20.18 10.18 -20.50
N PHE A 74 21.16 9.27 -20.64
CA PHE A 74 21.63 8.41 -19.57
C PHE A 74 23.00 8.91 -19.10
N ASN A 75 23.01 9.56 -17.93
CA ASN A 75 24.25 9.92 -17.25
C ASN A 75 24.89 8.69 -16.58
N ALA A 76 26.10 8.84 -16.04
CA ALA A 76 26.82 7.72 -15.39
C ALA A 76 26.00 7.03 -14.29
N TRP A 77 25.22 7.80 -13.53
CA TRP A 77 24.35 7.28 -12.48
C TRP A 77 23.16 6.49 -13.04
N ALA A 78 22.57 6.94 -14.15
CA ALA A 78 21.50 6.23 -14.84
C ALA A 78 21.98 4.85 -15.34
N TRP A 79 23.22 4.75 -15.81
CA TRP A 79 23.81 3.47 -16.21
C TRP A 79 23.97 2.49 -15.04
N GLU A 80 24.31 2.97 -13.84
CA GLU A 80 24.34 2.13 -12.63
C GLU A 80 22.94 1.64 -12.25
N ILE A 81 21.92 2.49 -12.35
CA ILE A 81 20.52 2.08 -12.12
C ILE A 81 20.10 1.03 -13.12
N VAL A 82 20.41 1.25 -14.40
CA VAL A 82 20.09 0.31 -15.48
C VAL A 82 20.70 -1.05 -15.22
N LYS A 83 21.96 -1.10 -14.76
CA LYS A 83 22.63 -2.35 -14.40
C LYS A 83 21.89 -3.10 -13.29
N ASN A 84 21.56 -2.41 -12.19
CA ASN A 84 20.81 -3.00 -11.07
C ASN A 84 19.40 -3.43 -11.49
N MET A 85 18.75 -2.64 -12.35
CA MET A 85 17.44 -2.95 -12.90
C MET A 85 17.48 -4.23 -13.74
N LEU A 86 18.44 -4.34 -14.67
CA LEU A 86 18.60 -5.53 -15.51
C LEU A 86 18.88 -6.79 -14.67
N GLU A 87 19.68 -6.66 -13.61
CA GLU A 87 19.90 -7.75 -12.66
C GLU A 87 18.60 -8.18 -11.96
N ASN A 88 17.82 -7.22 -11.47
CA ASN A 88 16.52 -7.50 -10.85
C ASN A 88 15.50 -8.13 -11.82
N VAL A 89 15.49 -7.71 -13.10
CA VAL A 89 14.67 -8.34 -14.14
C VAL A 89 15.14 -9.77 -14.39
N HIS A 90 16.45 -10.00 -14.45
CA HIS A 90 17.02 -11.33 -14.63
C HIS A 90 16.67 -12.28 -13.49
N LEU A 91 16.63 -11.77 -12.25
CA LEU A 91 16.17 -12.51 -11.07
C LEU A 91 14.65 -12.72 -11.03
N GLY A 92 13.88 -12.14 -11.95
CA GLY A 92 12.44 -12.29 -12.04
C GLY A 92 11.63 -11.48 -11.05
N TYR A 93 12.22 -10.49 -10.38
CA TYR A 93 11.50 -9.63 -9.42
C TYR A 93 10.46 -8.72 -10.05
N TYR A 94 10.50 -8.55 -11.38
CA TYR A 94 9.52 -7.78 -12.13
C TYR A 94 8.50 -8.64 -12.87
N SER A 95 8.68 -9.96 -12.89
CA SER A 95 7.76 -10.90 -13.54
C SER A 95 6.68 -11.37 -12.58
N ASP A 96 5.56 -11.84 -13.13
CA ASP A 96 4.53 -12.43 -12.29
C ASP A 96 5.03 -13.74 -11.65
N PRO A 97 4.78 -13.95 -10.34
CA PRO A 97 5.20 -15.18 -9.68
C PRO A 97 4.43 -16.39 -10.25
N PRO A 98 5.13 -17.50 -10.55
CA PRO A 98 4.49 -18.67 -11.14
C PRO A 98 3.47 -19.29 -10.18
N GLY A 99 2.27 -19.59 -10.70
CA GLY A 99 1.21 -20.23 -9.92
C GLY A 99 0.42 -19.31 -8.99
N VAL A 100 0.65 -18.00 -9.05
CA VAL A 100 -0.14 -17.01 -8.30
C VAL A 100 -1.11 -16.32 -9.24
N GLU A 101 -2.41 -16.48 -8.98
CA GLU A 101 -3.44 -15.75 -9.71
C GLU A 101 -3.59 -14.34 -9.15
N LEU A 102 -3.32 -13.34 -10.00
CA LEU A 102 -3.37 -11.92 -9.64
C LEU A 102 -4.61 -11.20 -10.16
N HIS A 103 -5.48 -11.92 -10.88
CA HIS A 103 -6.74 -11.40 -11.43
C HIS A 103 -7.90 -12.23 -10.91
N PHE A 104 -8.89 -11.56 -10.32
CA PHE A 104 -10.07 -12.20 -9.74
C PHE A 104 -11.33 -11.73 -10.46
N GLU A 105 -12.15 -12.66 -10.97
CA GLU A 105 -13.43 -12.32 -11.60
C GLU A 105 -14.40 -11.79 -10.53
N ILE A 106 -14.88 -10.56 -10.70
CA ILE A 106 -15.83 -9.91 -9.79
C ILE A 106 -17.26 -10.22 -10.20
N ARG A 107 -17.58 -9.95 -11.48
CA ARG A 107 -18.91 -10.07 -12.07
C ARG A 107 -18.83 -10.03 -13.59
N LYS A 108 -19.97 -10.17 -14.26
CA LYS A 108 -20.10 -9.91 -15.70
C LYS A 108 -20.83 -8.59 -15.94
N ASP A 109 -20.44 -7.88 -16.98
CA ASP A 109 -21.15 -6.68 -17.45
C ASP A 109 -22.39 -7.05 -18.28
N GLN A 110 -23.15 -6.05 -18.71
CA GLN A 110 -24.37 -6.18 -19.53
C GLN A 110 -24.11 -6.93 -20.85
N ASP A 111 -22.90 -6.76 -21.39
CA ASP A 111 -22.46 -7.42 -22.63
C ASP A 111 -21.89 -8.83 -22.40
N GLY A 112 -22.01 -9.35 -21.16
CA GLY A 112 -21.50 -10.66 -20.77
C GLY A 112 -19.99 -10.75 -20.59
N LEU A 113 -19.27 -9.63 -20.73
CA LEU A 113 -17.83 -9.54 -20.50
C LEU A 113 -17.49 -9.68 -19.02
N LYS A 114 -16.41 -10.39 -18.72
CA LYS A 114 -15.91 -10.55 -17.35
C LYS A 114 -15.26 -9.26 -16.87
N LEU A 115 -15.58 -8.85 -15.66
CA LEU A 115 -14.92 -7.77 -14.94
C LEU A 115 -13.92 -8.37 -13.95
N TYR A 116 -12.67 -7.96 -14.07
CA TYR A 116 -11.58 -8.43 -13.22
C TYR A 116 -11.17 -7.38 -12.19
N TRP A 117 -10.85 -7.85 -11.00
CA TRP A 117 -10.06 -7.14 -10.02
C TRP A 117 -8.60 -7.58 -10.16
N CYS A 118 -7.69 -6.62 -10.28
CA CYS A 118 -6.27 -6.87 -10.49
C CYS A 118 -5.46 -6.48 -9.25
N CYS A 119 -4.52 -7.35 -8.85
CA CYS A 119 -3.59 -7.12 -7.74
C CYS A 119 -2.22 -6.58 -8.17
N HIS A 120 -1.96 -6.34 -9.46
CA HIS A 120 -0.69 -5.78 -9.96
C HIS A 120 -0.45 -4.30 -9.63
N GLY A 121 -1.46 -3.61 -9.09
CA GLY A 121 -1.33 -2.21 -8.72
C GLY A 121 -0.60 -2.03 -7.40
N THR A 122 -0.09 -0.81 -7.17
CA THR A 122 0.04 -0.33 -5.80
C THR A 122 -1.34 -0.52 -5.16
N ASN A 123 -1.39 -1.27 -4.07
CA ASN A 123 -2.63 -1.48 -3.34
C ASN A 123 -3.34 -0.12 -3.18
N SER A 124 -4.67 -0.09 -3.20
CA SER A 124 -5.41 1.14 -2.88
C SER A 124 -5.01 1.70 -1.51
N MET A 125 -4.31 0.89 -0.70
CA MET A 125 -3.57 1.33 0.47
C MET A 125 -2.50 2.38 0.14
N GLU A 126 -1.53 2.14 -0.73
CA GLU A 126 -0.38 3.03 -0.93
C GLU A 126 -0.81 4.35 -1.62
N GLY A 127 -1.59 4.24 -2.71
CA GLY A 127 -2.06 5.41 -3.47
C GLY A 127 -3.29 6.11 -2.89
N GLY A 128 -4.06 5.41 -2.05
CA GLY A 128 -5.24 5.93 -1.38
C GLY A 128 -4.93 6.26 0.08
N VAL A 129 -4.86 5.24 0.94
CA VAL A 129 -4.71 5.40 2.40
C VAL A 129 -3.39 6.09 2.72
N HIS A 130 -2.24 5.53 2.35
CA HIS A 130 -0.93 6.04 2.69
C HIS A 130 -0.73 7.43 2.10
N GLN A 131 -1.01 7.70 0.83
CA GLN A 131 -0.89 9.06 0.31
C GLN A 131 -1.83 10.04 1.02
N TYR A 132 -3.07 9.65 1.33
CA TYR A 132 -4.01 10.48 2.11
C TYR A 132 -3.46 10.77 3.51
N LEU A 133 -3.07 9.72 4.25
CA LEU A 133 -2.49 9.82 5.58
C LEU A 133 -1.20 10.65 5.52
N ILE A 134 -0.27 10.34 4.62
CA ILE A 134 0.97 11.10 4.41
C ILE A 134 0.65 12.56 4.14
N GLN A 135 -0.36 12.91 3.33
CA GLN A 135 -0.75 14.31 3.11
C GLN A 135 -1.25 14.99 4.39
N HIS A 136 -2.00 14.28 5.23
CA HIS A 136 -2.54 14.81 6.48
C HIS A 136 -1.51 14.82 7.62
N PHE A 137 -0.52 13.93 7.57
CA PHE A 137 0.58 13.82 8.54
C PHE A 137 1.88 14.49 8.09
N LYS A 138 1.96 15.00 6.84
CA LYS A 138 3.21 15.38 6.15
C LYS A 138 4.05 16.43 6.86
N SER A 139 3.45 17.20 7.76
CA SER A 139 4.07 18.39 8.35
C SER A 139 4.09 18.42 9.88
N PHE A 140 3.65 17.37 10.59
CA PHE A 140 3.35 17.53 12.01
C PHE A 140 3.90 16.42 12.92
N ASN A 141 4.48 16.87 14.04
CA ASN A 141 4.33 16.20 15.33
C ASN A 141 2.83 16.20 15.69
N THR A 142 2.03 15.37 15.01
CA THR A 142 0.59 15.28 15.25
C THR A 142 0.35 14.72 16.65
N CYS A 143 -0.61 15.31 17.37
CA CYS A 143 -1.07 14.70 18.61
C CYS A 143 -1.85 13.42 18.31
N LEU A 144 -1.81 12.45 19.23
CA LEU A 144 -2.50 11.17 19.09
C LEU A 144 -3.98 11.34 18.72
N GLN A 145 -4.62 12.36 19.29
CA GLN A 145 -6.03 12.66 19.05
C GLN A 145 -6.30 13.10 17.60
N HIS A 146 -5.40 13.89 16.99
CA HIS A 146 -5.50 14.24 15.58
C HIS A 146 -5.28 13.02 14.68
N ALA A 147 -4.33 12.15 15.04
CA ALA A 147 -4.09 10.92 14.29
C ALA A 147 -5.31 9.98 14.30
N ILE A 148 -5.94 9.83 15.47
CA ILE A 148 -7.18 9.05 15.62
C ILE A 148 -8.31 9.65 14.77
N ASN A 149 -8.50 10.97 14.80
CA ASN A 149 -9.55 11.62 14.00
C ASN A 149 -9.34 11.44 12.49
N VAL A 150 -8.11 11.61 11.99
CA VAL A 150 -7.78 11.39 10.57
C VAL A 150 -8.00 9.93 10.15
N LEU A 151 -7.69 8.97 11.02
CA LEU A 151 -7.93 7.55 10.76
C LEU A 151 -9.42 7.20 10.77
N LEU A 152 -10.20 7.81 11.67
CA LEU A 152 -11.64 7.61 11.75
C LEU A 152 -12.39 8.19 10.54
N ASP A 153 -11.91 9.31 9.99
CA ASP A 153 -12.45 9.89 8.75
C ASP A 153 -12.18 9.01 7.52
N TYR A 154 -11.17 8.14 7.55
CA TYR A 154 -10.81 7.25 6.45
C TYR A 154 -11.68 5.98 6.39
N ALA A 155 -12.97 6.14 6.09
CA ALA A 155 -13.98 5.07 6.13
C ALA A 155 -14.04 4.17 4.87
N VAL A 156 -12.89 3.73 4.35
CA VAL A 156 -12.81 2.92 3.11
C VAL A 156 -12.83 1.40 3.39
N GLY A 157 -12.85 1.01 4.68
CA GLY A 157 -12.70 -0.38 5.10
C GLY A 157 -13.94 -1.26 4.96
N THR A 158 -15.15 -0.71 4.96
CA THR A 158 -16.37 -1.54 5.06
C THR A 158 -16.59 -2.38 3.81
N LEU A 159 -16.57 -1.78 2.61
CA LEU A 159 -16.77 -2.53 1.36
C LEU A 159 -15.72 -3.62 1.18
N ASN A 160 -14.46 -3.31 1.47
CA ASN A 160 -13.36 -4.28 1.35
C ASN A 160 -13.45 -5.41 2.39
N ARG A 161 -14.01 -5.16 3.57
CA ARG A 161 -14.13 -6.16 4.65
C ARG A 161 -15.39 -7.01 4.55
N THR A 162 -16.51 -6.43 4.15
CA THR A 162 -17.83 -7.09 4.18
C THR A 162 -18.38 -7.42 2.81
N GLY A 163 -17.75 -6.93 1.73
CA GLY A 163 -18.28 -7.04 0.36
C GLY A 163 -19.48 -6.12 0.09
N MET A 164 -19.92 -5.34 1.09
CA MET A 164 -21.10 -4.49 1.03
C MET A 164 -20.73 -3.03 1.26
N PRO A 165 -21.28 -2.08 0.47
CA PRO A 165 -21.02 -0.67 0.70
C PRO A 165 -21.50 -0.30 2.11
N TYR A 166 -20.73 0.56 2.79
CA TYR A 166 -21.15 1.06 4.08
C TYR A 166 -22.47 1.83 3.95
N PHE A 167 -23.49 1.39 4.69
CA PHE A 167 -24.79 2.03 4.71
C PHE A 167 -24.94 2.77 6.04
N GLY A 168 -24.68 4.09 6.00
CA GLY A 168 -24.74 4.95 7.18
C GLY A 168 -24.12 6.31 6.91
N HIS A 169 -24.26 7.22 7.88
CA HIS A 169 -23.64 8.53 7.82
C HIS A 169 -22.15 8.44 8.24
N PHE A 170 -21.30 9.37 7.77
CA PHE A 170 -19.86 9.43 8.10
C PHE A 170 -19.53 10.45 9.21
N ASP A 171 -20.43 11.39 9.50
CA ASP A 171 -20.27 12.35 10.62
C ASP A 171 -20.40 11.64 11.97
N ILE A 172 -19.26 11.46 12.64
CA ILE A 172 -19.14 10.78 13.94
C ILE A 172 -19.94 11.52 15.02
N PRO A 173 -19.80 12.86 15.21
CA PRO A 173 -20.67 13.62 16.11
C PRO A 173 -22.16 13.37 15.86
N LEU A 174 -22.61 13.37 14.60
CA LEU A 174 -24.03 13.13 14.28
C LEU A 174 -24.45 11.70 14.66
N LYS A 175 -23.60 10.69 14.41
CA LYS A 175 -23.88 9.30 14.81
C LYS A 175 -23.94 9.15 16.33
N ASN A 176 -23.04 9.80 17.06
CA ASN A 176 -23.06 9.83 18.53
C ASN A 176 -24.34 10.50 19.03
N HIS A 177 -24.72 11.63 18.45
CA HIS A 177 -25.95 12.33 18.80
C HIS A 177 -27.21 11.49 18.54
N ILE A 178 -27.32 10.86 17.37
CA ILE A 178 -28.45 9.97 17.04
C ILE A 178 -28.49 8.78 18.00
N THR A 179 -27.34 8.16 18.30
CA THR A 179 -27.26 7.03 19.22
C THR A 179 -27.71 7.44 20.62
N HIS A 180 -27.29 8.61 21.10
CA HIS A 180 -27.73 9.16 22.37
C HIS A 180 -29.24 9.40 22.42
N LEU A 181 -29.83 9.96 21.37
CA LEU A 181 -31.28 10.15 21.28
C LEU A 181 -32.05 8.83 21.27
N LEU A 182 -31.54 7.81 20.58
CA LEU A 182 -32.11 6.47 20.58
C LEU A 182 -32.04 5.82 21.96
N GLU A 183 -30.94 5.97 22.69
CA GLU A 183 -30.81 5.50 24.07
C GLU A 183 -31.84 6.18 24.99
N LEU A 184 -32.00 7.50 24.92
CA LEU A 184 -32.99 8.25 25.71
C LEU A 184 -34.44 7.84 25.41
N THR A 185 -34.73 7.56 24.14
CA THR A 185 -36.09 7.24 23.68
C THR A 185 -36.40 5.74 23.67
N SER A 186 -35.40 4.89 23.94
CA SER A 186 -35.51 3.42 23.92
C SER A 186 -36.63 2.88 24.81
N ASN A 187 -36.87 3.51 25.95
CA ASN A 187 -37.94 3.13 26.88
C ASN A 187 -39.34 3.51 26.39
N ALA A 188 -39.45 4.52 25.52
CA ALA A 188 -40.72 4.99 24.97
C ALA A 188 -41.05 4.32 23.63
N LEU A 189 -40.03 3.89 22.89
CA LEU A 189 -40.17 3.18 21.62
C LEU A 189 -40.24 1.67 21.93
N CYS A 190 -41.45 1.15 22.11
CA CYS A 190 -41.74 -0.25 22.48
C CYS A 190 -41.27 -1.34 21.47
N HIS A 191 -40.48 -0.98 20.46
CA HIS A 191 -39.89 -1.91 19.51
C HIS A 191 -38.38 -1.75 19.53
N GLY A 192 -37.69 -2.83 19.90
CA GLY A 192 -36.24 -2.90 20.06
C GLY A 192 -35.47 -2.39 18.85
N THR A 193 -35.25 -1.08 18.81
CA THR A 193 -34.23 -0.45 18.00
C THR A 193 -32.90 -0.72 18.69
N ALA A 194 -32.42 -1.96 18.57
CA ALA A 194 -31.02 -2.23 18.85
C ALA A 194 -30.21 -1.21 18.03
N PRO A 195 -29.21 -0.53 18.63
CA PRO A 195 -28.44 0.49 17.93
C PRO A 195 -27.98 -0.09 16.60
N GLN A 196 -28.33 0.59 15.51
CA GLN A 196 -27.99 0.11 14.17
C GLN A 196 -26.48 -0.14 14.14
N SER A 197 -26.10 -1.40 13.92
CA SER A 197 -24.74 -1.83 13.60
C SER A 197 -23.67 -1.76 14.69
N GLY A 198 -23.93 -2.20 15.93
CA GLY A 198 -22.84 -2.38 16.92
C GLY A 198 -21.97 -1.13 17.15
N TRP A 199 -22.53 0.04 16.84
CA TRP A 199 -21.88 1.34 17.00
C TRP A 199 -21.87 1.68 18.49
N MET A 200 -20.68 1.86 19.04
CA MET A 200 -20.47 2.27 20.42
C MET A 200 -20.30 3.80 20.44
N ASN A 201 -21.17 4.50 21.15
CA ASN A 201 -21.11 5.95 21.25
C ASN A 201 -19.84 6.39 22.00
N GLY A 202 -18.93 7.06 21.28
CA GLY A 202 -17.66 7.54 21.83
C GLY A 202 -17.83 8.57 22.95
N ASP A 203 -18.94 9.30 22.97
CA ASP A 203 -19.21 10.35 23.96
C ASP A 203 -19.53 9.77 25.35
N ASN A 204 -19.84 8.47 25.43
CA ASN A 204 -20.09 7.77 26.69
C ASN A 204 -18.79 7.42 27.44
N TYR A 205 -17.62 7.66 26.84
CA TYR A 205 -16.33 7.36 27.45
C TYR A 205 -15.71 8.63 28.06
N ALA A 206 -15.22 8.50 29.30
CA ALA A 206 -14.44 9.55 29.92
C ALA A 206 -12.99 9.54 29.39
N PRO A 207 -12.32 10.71 29.31
CA PRO A 207 -10.88 10.75 29.05
C PRO A 207 -10.14 9.90 30.09
N ALA A 208 -9.43 8.88 29.62
CA ALA A 208 -8.54 8.11 30.48
C ALA A 208 -7.19 8.83 30.62
N ASN A 209 -6.62 8.81 31.82
CA ASN A 209 -5.23 9.25 32.04
C ASN A 209 -4.21 8.21 31.54
N GLU A 210 -4.70 7.05 31.12
CA GLU A 210 -3.91 5.99 30.52
C GLU A 210 -3.42 6.43 29.14
N THR A 211 -2.10 6.44 28.96
CA THR A 211 -1.49 6.70 27.65
C THR A 211 -1.36 5.38 26.91
N PHE A 212 -2.11 5.22 25.82
CA PHE A 212 -1.91 4.11 24.88
C PHE A 212 -1.01 4.57 23.73
N GLY A 213 -0.01 3.76 23.35
CA GLY A 213 0.90 4.04 22.25
C GLY A 213 2.37 3.77 22.57
N MET A 214 3.28 4.48 21.89
CA MET A 214 4.73 4.37 22.12
C MET A 214 5.11 5.01 23.47
N ILE A 215 5.16 4.21 24.52
CA ILE A 215 5.63 4.63 25.84
C ILE A 215 7.15 4.56 25.85
N LYS A 216 7.80 5.60 26.39
CA LYS A 216 9.25 5.56 26.63
C LYS A 216 9.55 4.44 27.61
N LEU A 217 10.43 3.52 27.22
CA LEU A 217 10.95 2.51 28.14
C LEU A 217 11.63 3.21 29.32
N THR A 218 11.35 2.75 30.53
CA THR A 218 11.94 3.32 31.74
C THR A 218 13.45 3.03 31.77
N PRO A 219 14.27 3.92 32.37
CA PRO A 219 15.71 3.69 32.52
C PRO A 219 16.04 2.37 33.20
N ASP A 220 15.19 1.93 34.12
CA ASP A 220 15.35 0.68 34.86
C ASP A 220 15.17 -0.55 33.96
N PHE A 221 14.38 -0.42 32.88
CA PHE A 221 14.20 -1.46 31.88
C PHE A 221 15.26 -1.40 30.77
N THR A 222 15.73 -0.21 30.39
CA THR A 222 16.70 -0.03 29.30
C THR A 222 18.15 -0.35 29.71
N LYS A 223 18.55 -0.02 30.95
CA LYS A 223 19.92 -0.25 31.45
C LYS A 223 20.35 -1.73 31.43
N PRO A 224 19.53 -2.70 31.89
CA PRO A 224 19.90 -4.12 31.84
C PRO A 224 20.03 -4.66 30.41
N LEU A 225 19.31 -4.06 29.46
CA LEU A 225 19.33 -4.42 28.04
C LEU A 225 20.48 -3.74 27.26
N GLY A 226 21.32 -2.95 27.94
CA GLY A 226 22.41 -2.20 27.31
C GLY A 226 21.92 -1.10 26.36
N MET A 227 20.66 -0.67 26.50
CA MET A 227 20.09 0.41 25.69
C MET A 227 20.52 1.76 26.28
N TRP A 228 21.14 2.57 25.43
CA TRP A 228 21.64 3.90 25.80
C TRP A 228 20.51 4.92 25.75
N GLU A 229 20.62 5.99 26.56
CA GLU A 229 19.70 7.12 26.44
C GLU A 229 19.81 7.77 25.06
N PHE A 230 18.67 8.20 24.53
CA PHE A 230 18.62 8.86 23.23
C PHE A 230 19.44 10.15 23.24
N SER A 231 20.44 10.24 22.35
CA SER A 231 21.26 11.43 22.15
C SER A 231 20.91 12.13 20.84
N PRO A 232 20.36 13.36 20.88
CA PRO A 232 19.98 14.09 19.67
C PRO A 232 21.19 14.49 18.81
N LYS A 233 22.37 14.72 19.43
CA LYS A 233 23.61 15.03 18.71
C LYS A 233 24.10 13.84 17.89
N TYR A 234 24.11 12.66 18.50
CA TYR A 234 24.50 11.42 17.83
C TYR A 234 23.56 11.11 16.66
N ALA A 235 22.25 11.28 16.83
CA ALA A 235 21.28 11.06 15.76
C ALA A 235 21.50 11.98 14.56
N GLN A 236 21.86 13.25 14.80
CA GLN A 236 22.20 14.22 13.74
C GLN A 236 23.51 13.84 13.04
N GLU A 237 24.54 13.46 13.78
CA GLU A 237 25.85 13.06 13.23
C GLU A 237 25.75 11.81 12.36
N GLN A 238 24.86 10.88 12.71
CA GLN A 238 24.61 9.64 11.95
C GLN A 238 23.54 9.79 10.87
N ASN A 239 22.99 10.99 10.65
CA ASN A 239 21.95 11.26 9.68
C ASN A 239 20.72 10.34 9.84
N ILE A 240 20.33 10.05 11.09
CA ILE A 240 19.19 9.18 11.39
C ILE A 240 17.91 10.01 11.23
N HIS A 241 17.22 9.83 10.09
CA HIS A 241 16.03 10.61 9.74
C HIS A 241 14.73 10.13 10.40
N HIS A 242 14.68 8.89 10.88
CA HIS A 242 13.54 8.33 11.62
C HIS A 242 14.03 7.43 12.75
N CYS A 243 13.66 7.76 13.99
CA CYS A 243 13.92 6.91 15.15
C CYS A 243 12.56 6.41 15.67
N LEU A 244 12.13 5.26 15.18
CA LEU A 244 11.12 4.45 15.85
C LEU A 244 11.91 3.40 16.66
N THR A 245 11.98 3.57 17.98
CA THR A 245 12.45 2.50 18.86
C THR A 245 11.34 1.46 18.96
N THR A 246 11.21 0.61 17.94
CA THR A 246 10.35 -0.57 17.98
C THR A 246 11.25 -1.76 18.30
N THR A 247 11.24 -2.20 19.56
CA THR A 247 11.87 -3.46 19.93
C THR A 247 10.86 -4.59 19.72
N MET A 248 11.07 -5.42 18.70
CA MET A 248 10.44 -6.75 18.63
C MET A 248 11.11 -7.64 19.69
N LEU A 249 10.36 -8.01 20.72
CA LEU A 249 10.74 -9.04 21.70
C LEU A 249 10.61 -10.42 21.03
N HIS A 250 11.74 -10.99 20.59
CA HIS A 250 11.82 -12.43 20.33
C HIS A 250 11.92 -13.17 21.67
N LEU A 251 10.81 -13.79 22.10
CA LEU A 251 10.83 -14.80 23.15
C LEU A 251 11.42 -16.08 22.57
N TYR A 252 12.68 -16.37 22.90
CA TYR A 252 13.27 -17.70 22.70
C TYR A 252 12.86 -18.61 23.86
N SER A 253 11.90 -19.52 23.64
CA SER A 253 11.84 -20.80 24.33
C SER A 253 12.15 -21.89 23.32
N GLY A 254 13.16 -22.71 23.61
CA GLY A 254 13.84 -23.57 22.66
C GLY A 254 12.95 -24.55 21.89
N GLY A 255 13.30 -24.76 20.62
CA GLY A 255 12.82 -25.88 19.81
C GLY A 255 12.68 -25.54 18.32
N SER A 256 13.66 -25.98 17.54
CA SER A 256 13.64 -26.15 16.07
C SER A 256 13.48 -24.93 15.14
N VAL A 257 14.27 -24.99 14.07
CA VAL A 257 14.51 -24.01 13.01
C VAL A 257 13.33 -23.93 12.04
N GLU A 258 12.78 -22.74 11.81
CA GLU A 258 12.21 -22.35 10.51
C GLU A 258 12.66 -20.92 10.17
N ARG A 259 13.34 -20.77 9.02
CA ARG A 259 13.78 -19.49 8.48
C ARG A 259 12.61 -18.83 7.76
N TYR A 260 12.07 -17.76 8.32
CA TYR A 260 11.35 -16.75 7.55
C TYR A 260 12.26 -15.52 7.36
N GLN A 261 12.65 -15.27 6.11
CA GLN A 261 13.30 -14.02 5.71
C GLN A 261 12.24 -12.92 5.67
N SER A 262 12.36 -11.92 6.54
CA SER A 262 11.74 -10.61 6.33
C SER A 262 12.78 -9.51 6.51
N VAL A 263 12.86 -8.68 5.48
CA VAL A 263 13.79 -7.60 5.20
C VAL A 263 13.73 -6.49 6.27
N GLY A 264 14.88 -6.01 6.75
CA GLY A 264 14.96 -4.71 7.43
C GLY A 264 16.06 -4.52 8.48
N GLN A 265 17.23 -4.06 8.02
CA GLN A 265 18.25 -3.29 8.76
C GLN A 265 19.03 -3.98 9.90
N MET A 266 20.16 -4.59 9.53
CA MET A 266 21.38 -4.59 10.34
C MET A 266 22.39 -3.63 9.70
N VAL A 267 22.83 -2.61 10.45
CA VAL A 267 24.20 -2.09 10.33
C VAL A 267 24.74 -1.88 11.73
N VAL A 268 25.37 -2.91 12.28
CA VAL A 268 26.39 -2.75 13.32
C VAL A 268 27.72 -3.04 12.63
N LYS A 269 28.38 -2.00 12.11
CA LYS A 269 29.82 -2.05 11.84
C LYS A 269 30.51 -1.52 13.09
N CYS A 270 30.81 -2.43 14.00
CA CYS A 270 31.71 -2.16 15.11
C CYS A 270 33.12 -2.46 14.58
N ASP A 271 33.89 -1.42 14.24
CA ASP A 271 35.33 -1.58 14.03
C ASP A 271 36.02 -1.04 15.29
N GLN A 272 36.56 -1.97 16.06
CA GLN A 272 37.41 -1.70 17.20
C GLN A 272 38.71 -1.07 16.71
N ARG A 273 39.09 0.05 17.31
CA ARG A 273 40.47 0.32 17.70
C ARG A 273 40.54 1.62 18.50
N LEU A 274 40.90 1.52 19.76
CA LEU A 274 41.77 2.45 20.49
C LEU A 274 42.42 1.66 21.65
N PRO A 275 43.63 2.08 22.09
CA PRO A 275 44.74 1.22 22.50
C PRO A 275 44.54 0.37 23.75
#